data_AF-A0A7K3ZZT0-F1
#
_entry.id   AF-A0A7K3ZZT0-F1
#
_cell.length_a   1.000
_cell.length_b   1.000
_cell.length_c   1.000
_cell.angle_alpha   90.00
_cell.angle_beta   90.00
_cell.angle_gamma   90.00
#
_symmetry.space_group_name_H-M   'P 1'
#
loop_
_entity.id
_entity.type
_entity.pdbx_description
1 polymer ?
#
loop_
_entity_poly.entity_id
_entity_poly.type
_entity_poly.pdbx_seq_one_letter_code
_entity_poly.pdbx_strand_id
1 'polypeptide(L)' 'MEFRAFFKAATWEEKSQEGHDPYPFQIRLALGEELPELIDIPTGLGKTDAVVLAWLWCRRFAGPEQLWGGMCKLYIV' A
#
# COMPACT_ATOMS: atom_id res chain seq x y z
N MET A 1 13.19 6.06 5.11
CA MET A 1 12.32 6.57 4.02
C MET A 1 10.91 6.59 4.59
N GLU A 2 10.04 7.51 4.18
CA GLU A 2 8.63 7.56 4.60
C GLU A 2 7.73 6.91 3.54
N PHE A 3 6.71 6.15 3.94
CA PHE A 3 5.82 5.45 3.00
C PHE A 3 5.13 6.43 2.02
N ARG A 4 4.70 7.59 2.50
CA ARG A 4 4.10 8.63 1.65
C ARG A 4 5.03 9.09 0.53
N ALA A 5 6.31 9.31 0.85
CA ALA A 5 7.31 9.72 -0.12
C ALA A 5 7.58 8.61 -1.16
N PHE A 6 7.66 7.36 -0.70
CA PHE A 6 7.74 6.19 -1.57
C PHE A 6 6.52 6.07 -2.49
N PHE A 7 5.31 6.21 -1.94
CA PHE A 7 4.08 6.11 -2.72
C PHE A 7 4.00 7.17 -3.80
N LYS A 8 4.33 8.43 -3.48
CA LYS A 8 4.43 9.52 -4.47
C LYS A 8 5.47 9.22 -5.54
N ALA A 9 6.64 8.71 -5.16
CA ALA A 9 7.66 8.33 -6.14
C ALA A 9 7.20 7.19 -7.07
N ALA A 10 6.48 6.20 -6.53
CA ALA A 10 5.99 5.04 -7.27
C ALA A 10 4.79 5.34 -8.18
N THR A 11 4.04 6.41 -7.87
CA THR A 11 2.85 6.84 -8.62
C THR A 11 3.08 8.14 -9.37
N TRP A 12 4.35 8.51 -9.60
CA TRP A 12 4.69 9.74 -10.31
C TRP A 12 4.15 9.71 -11.75
N GLU A 13 3.48 10.78 -12.16
CA GLU A 13 2.94 10.95 -13.50
C GLU A 13 3.52 12.22 -14.15
N GLU A 14 3.92 12.11 -15.42
CA GLU A 14 4.50 13.24 -16.18
C GLU A 14 3.52 14.41 -16.33
N LYS A 15 2.24 14.11 -16.49
CA LYS A 15 1.19 15.09 -16.73
C LYS A 15 0.97 16.02 -15.53
N SER A 16 0.96 15.46 -14.32
CA SER A 16 0.81 16.22 -13.08
C SER A 16 2.16 16.73 -12.55
N GLN A 17 3.28 16.21 -13.05
CA GLN A 17 4.63 16.39 -12.54
C GLN A 17 4.79 15.98 -11.07
N GLU A 18 3.85 15.20 -10.54
CA GLU A 18 3.83 14.74 -9.16
C GLU A 18 3.26 13.32 -9.02
N GLY A 19 3.46 12.76 -7.84
CA GLY A 19 2.85 11.48 -7.46
C GLY A 19 1.57 11.65 -6.69
N HIS A 20 0.77 10.59 -6.67
CA HIS A 20 -0.52 10.59 -5.99
C HIS A 20 -0.33 10.57 -4.47
N ASP A 21 -1.12 11.37 -3.75
CA ASP A 21 -1.18 11.23 -2.31
C ASP A 21 -1.91 9.93 -1.93
N PRO A 22 -1.34 9.09 -1.07
CA PRO A 22 -1.99 7.84 -0.69
C PRO A 22 -3.24 8.10 0.14
N TYR A 23 -4.31 7.36 -0.15
CA TYR A 23 -5.49 7.31 0.68
C TYR A 23 -5.18 6.75 2.08
N PRO A 24 -5.96 7.11 3.11
CA PRO A 24 -5.75 6.59 4.46
C PRO A 24 -5.72 5.06 4.54
N PHE A 25 -6.54 4.36 3.74
CA PHE A 25 -6.57 2.90 3.75
C PHE A 25 -5.29 2.27 3.14
N GLN A 26 -4.66 2.92 2.16
CA GLN A 26 -3.41 2.47 1.55
C GLN A 26 -2.25 2.57 2.55
N ILE A 27 -2.23 3.64 3.35
CA ILE A 27 -1.26 3.83 4.43
C ILE A 27 -1.45 2.79 5.52
N ARG A 28 -2.70 2.58 5.98
CA ARG A 28 -3.01 1.56 6.98
C ARG A 28 -2.62 0.16 6.51
N LEU A 29 -2.83 -0.15 5.24
CA LEU A 29 -2.44 -1.44 4.67
C LEU A 29 -0.92 -1.65 4.66
N ALA A 30 -0.15 -0.62 4.35
CA ALA A 30 1.31 -0.70 4.23
C ALA A 30 2.06 -0.64 5.56
N LEU A 31 1.50 0.05 6.56
CA LEU A 31 2.15 0.27 7.85
C LEU A 31 1.52 -0.53 9.00
N GLY A 32 0.42 -1.25 8.73
CA GLY A 32 -0.22 -2.13 9.69
C GLY A 32 0.59 -3.40 9.93
N GLU A 33 0.50 -3.95 11.14
CA GLU A 33 1.15 -5.20 11.53
C GLU A 33 0.47 -6.42 10.86
N GLU A 34 -0.83 -6.32 10.60
CA GLU A 34 -1.64 -7.39 10.02
C GLU A 34 -2.23 -6.98 8.67
N LEU A 35 -2.29 -7.97 7.76
CA LEU A 35 -3.00 -7.82 6.50
C LEU A 35 -4.50 -8.02 6.76
N PRO A 36 -5.37 -7.03 6.46
CA PRO A 36 -6.81 -7.21 6.63
C PRO A 36 -7.32 -8.31 5.70
N GLU A 37 -8.25 -9.13 6.18
CA GLU A 37 -8.87 -10.19 5.36
C GLU A 37 -9.75 -9.64 4.23
N LEU A 38 -10.30 -8.43 4.44
CA LEU A 38 -11.25 -7.77 3.54
C LEU A 38 -10.91 -6.28 3.36
N ILE A 39 -10.86 -5.82 2.12
CA ILE A 39 -10.81 -4.39 1.78
C ILE A 39 -12.11 -4.02 1.06
N ASP A 40 -13.08 -3.51 1.83
CA ASP A 40 -14.37 -3.03 1.31
C ASP A 40 -14.29 -1.53 1.01
N ILE A 41 -13.86 -1.21 -0.22
CA ILE A 41 -13.68 0.16 -0.71
C ILE A 41 -14.26 0.23 -2.14
N PRO A 42 -14.96 1.31 -2.52
CA PRO A 42 -15.46 1.49 -3.88
C PRO A 42 -14.40 1.28 -4.96
N THR A 43 -14.83 0.87 -6.16
CA THR A 43 -13.95 0.75 -7.32
C THR A 43 -13.38 2.11 -7.72
N GLY A 44 -12.22 2.10 -8.39
CA GLY A 44 -11.55 3.32 -8.84
C GLY A 44 -10.71 4.04 -7.77
N LEU A 45 -10.66 3.55 -6.53
CA LEU A 45 -9.90 4.17 -5.43
C LEU A 45 -8.49 3.59 -5.21
N GLY A 46 -7.92 2.93 -6.23
CA GLY A 46 -6.52 2.46 -6.16
C GLY A 46 -6.31 1.27 -5.21
N LYS A 47 -7.22 0.29 -5.18
CA LYS A 47 -7.04 -0.96 -4.42
C LYS A 47 -5.82 -1.76 -4.90
N THR A 48 -5.57 -1.77 -6.21
CA THR A 48 -4.37 -2.40 -6.77
C THR A 48 -3.11 -1.72 -6.27
N ASP A 49 -3.06 -0.39 -6.33
CA ASP A 49 -1.92 0.39 -5.83
C ASP A 49 -1.71 0.15 -4.34
N ALA A 50 -2.80 0.05 -3.57
CA ALA A 50 -2.75 -0.29 -2.15
C ALA A 50 -1.96 -1.58 -1.91
N VAL A 51 -2.39 -2.68 -2.54
CA VAL A 51 -1.83 -4.01 -2.29
C VAL A 51 -0.41 -4.13 -2.82
N VAL A 52 -0.16 -3.66 -4.05
CA VAL A 52 1.14 -3.77 -4.70
C VAL A 52 2.19 -2.91 -4.00
N LEU A 53 1.86 -1.65 -3.68
CA LEU A 53 2.82 -0.74 -3.07
C LEU A 53 3.01 -1.03 -1.58
N ALA A 54 1.99 -1.50 -0.85
CA ALA A 54 2.17 -2.01 0.51
C ALA A 54 3.11 -3.22 0.54
N TRP A 55 2.89 -4.21 -0.33
CA TRP A 55 3.77 -5.38 -0.42
C TRP A 55 5.20 -5.00 -0.77
N LEU A 56 5.39 -4.11 -1.75
CA LEU A 56 6.71 -3.67 -2.18
C LEU A 56 7.42 -2.90 -1.07
N TRP A 57 6.69 -2.05 -0.33
CA TRP A 57 7.19 -1.35 0.84
C TRP A 57 7.71 -2.33 1.90
N CYS A 58 6.90 -3.33 2.27
CA CYS A 58 7.28 -4.32 3.26
C CYS A 58 8.56 -5.08 2.87
N ARG A 59 8.74 -5.40 1.58
CA ARG A 59 9.92 -6.11 1.10
C ARG A 59 11.19 -5.28 1.04
N ARG A 60 11.08 -3.96 0.92
CA ARG A 60 12.23 -3.10 0.60
C ARG A 60 12.63 -2.18 1.75
N PHE A 61 11.70 -1.86 2.64
CA PHE A 61 11.89 -0.84 3.67
C PHE A 61 11.40 -1.25 5.06
N ALA A 62 10.40 -2.13 5.18
CA ALA A 62 9.92 -2.58 6.49
C ALA A 62 10.86 -3.61 7.13
N GLY A 63 10.86 -3.65 8.46
CA GLY A 63 11.64 -4.61 9.23
C GLY A 63 11.08 -6.04 9.12
N PRO A 64 11.87 -7.07 9.46
CA PRO A 64 11.42 -8.46 9.42
C PRO A 64 10.20 -8.76 10.31
N GLU A 65 9.87 -7.90 11.28
CA GLU A 65 8.67 -8.02 12.12
C GLU A 65 7.38 -7.53 11.45
N GLN A 66 7.48 -6.74 10.38
CA GLN A 66 6.36 -6.15 9.64
C GLN A 66 5.99 -6.94 8.37
N LEU A 67 6.56 -8.13 8.21
CA LEU A 67 6.11 -9.06 7.19
C LEU A 67 4.80 -9.66 7.66
N TRP A 68 3.67 -9.25 7.04
CA TRP A 68 2.32 -9.77 7.29
C TRP A 68 2.39 -11.27 7.66
N GLY A 69 2.32 -11.54 8.96
CA GLY A 69 2.79 -12.79 9.55
C GLY A 69 2.08 -13.99 8.94
N GLY A 70 2.71 -14.63 7.96
CA GLY A 70 2.17 -15.82 7.30
C GLY A 70 0.94 -15.60 6.41
N MET A 71 0.93 -14.59 5.52
CA MET A 71 0.01 -14.46 4.36
C MET A 71 -1.36 -15.16 4.53
N CYS A 72 -2.19 -14.66 5.45
CA CYS A 72 -3.62 -14.96 5.44
C CYS A 72 -4.23 -14.38 4.15
N LYS A 73 -5.14 -15.15 3.52
CA LYS A 73 -5.72 -14.85 2.21
C LYS A 73 -6.36 -13.45 2.21
N LEU A 74 -5.85 -12.54 1.38
CA LEU A 74 -6.48 -11.25 1.11
C LEU A 74 -7.58 -11.44 0.06
N TYR A 75 -8.81 -11.09 0.41
CA TYR A 75 -9.92 -11.01 -0.54
C TYR A 75 -10.16 -9.54 -0.92
N ILE A 76 -9.92 -9.22 -2.19
CA ILE A 76 -10.22 -7.91 -2.77
C ILE A 76 -11.62 -8.00 -3.37
N VAL A 77 -12.61 -7.39 -2.71
CA VAL A 77 -13.98 -7.21 -3.22
C VAL A 77 -14.17 -5.82 -3.81
#